data_AF-A0A2X1NAF0-F1
#
_entry.id   AF-A0A2X1NAF0-F1
#
_cell.length_a   1.000
_cell.length_b   1.000
_cell.length_c   1.000
_cell.angle_alpha   90.00
_cell.angle_beta   90.00
_cell.angle_gamma   90.00
#
_symmetry.space_group_name_H-M   'P 1'
#
loop_
_entity.id
_entity.type
_entity.pdbx_description
1 polymer ?
#
loop_
_entity_poly.entity_id
_entity_poly.type
_entity_poly.pdbx_seq_one_letter_code
_entity_poly.pdbx_strand_id
1 'polypeptide(L)'
;MTILAPGYGVPNDEGMEAVKLLARLEGILLDPVYTGKAMAGLIDGISQKRFKDEGPILFIHTGGAPALFAYHPTFSSGNAHARKYTTGY
;
A
#
# COMPACT_ATOMS: atom_id res chain seq x y z
N MET A 1 -5.80 -9.18 9.52
CA MET A 1 -4.91 -8.36 8.66
C MET A 1 -4.66 -7.04 9.34
N THR A 2 -3.41 -6.58 9.45
CA THR A 2 -3.06 -5.36 10.20
C THR A 2 -2.54 -4.30 9.23
N ILE A 3 -3.45 -3.57 8.58
CA ILE A 3 -3.13 -2.58 7.52
C ILE A 3 -2.09 -1.53 7.97
N LEU A 4 -2.00 -1.23 9.26
CA LEU A 4 -1.06 -0.24 9.81
C LEU A 4 0.29 -0.84 10.23
N ALA A 5 0.40 -2.16 10.36
CA ALA A 5 1.67 -2.80 10.65
C ALA A 5 2.68 -2.56 9.51
N PRO A 6 3.98 -2.62 9.79
CA PRO A 6 4.61 -2.74 11.12
C PRO A 6 4.78 -1.39 11.83
N GLY A 7 4.41 -0.27 11.19
CA GLY A 7 4.52 1.06 11.77
C GLY A 7 4.42 2.15 10.71
N TYR A 8 4.56 3.40 11.16
CA TYR A 8 4.61 4.57 10.30
C TYR A 8 5.85 4.55 9.40
N GLY A 9 5.70 4.94 8.13
CA GLY A 9 6.80 4.97 7.17
C GLY A 9 7.29 3.59 6.68
N VAL A 10 6.80 2.49 7.25
CA VAL A 10 7.24 1.15 6.85
C VAL A 10 6.18 0.50 5.95
N PRO A 11 6.52 0.17 4.69
CA PRO A 11 5.62 -0.57 3.80
C PRO A 11 5.23 -1.94 4.37
N ASN A 12 4.08 -2.45 3.94
CA ASN A 12 3.66 -3.84 4.18
C ASN A 12 3.23 -4.50 2.87
N ASP A 13 3.22 -5.82 2.87
CA ASP A 13 2.99 -6.60 1.65
C ASP A 13 1.62 -6.29 1.04
N GLU A 14 0.58 -6.12 1.86
CA GLU A 14 -0.76 -5.82 1.39
C GLU A 14 -0.85 -4.44 0.72
N GLY A 15 -0.21 -3.43 1.30
CA GLY A 15 -0.09 -2.11 0.71
C GLY A 15 0.68 -2.14 -0.61
N MET A 16 1.73 -2.96 -0.69
CA MET A 16 2.52 -3.13 -1.91
C MET A 16 1.74 -3.86 -3.01
N GLU A 17 0.95 -4.87 -2.68
CA GLU A 17 0.07 -5.52 -3.66
C GLU A 17 -1.03 -4.58 -4.15
N ALA A 18 -1.59 -3.74 -3.26
CA ALA A 18 -2.56 -2.71 -3.65
C ALA A 18 -1.94 -1.67 -4.61
N VAL A 19 -0.71 -1.22 -4.36
CA VAL A 19 0.04 -0.32 -5.26
C VAL A 19 0.20 -0.96 -6.64
N LYS A 20 0.66 -2.23 -6.70
CA LYS A 20 0.85 -2.96 -7.97
C LYS A 20 -0.46 -3.15 -8.71
N LEU A 21 -1.53 -3.50 -7.99
CA LEU A 21 -2.85 -3.74 -8.57
C LEU A 21 -3.39 -2.48 -9.24
N LEU A 22 -3.42 -1.36 -8.51
CA LEU A 22 -3.99 -0.12 -9.02
C LEU A 22 -3.14 0.45 -10.17
N ALA A 23 -1.81 0.35 -10.08
CA ALA A 23 -0.93 0.76 -11.16
C ALA A 23 -1.15 -0.06 -12.44
N ARG A 24 -1.39 -1.37 -12.32
CA ARG A 24 -1.62 -2.27 -13.47
C ARG A 24 -2.98 -2.09 -14.12
N LEU A 25 -4.02 -1.88 -13.33
CA LEU A 25 -5.40 -1.82 -13.83
C LEU A 25 -5.81 -0.41 -14.26
N GLU A 26 -5.39 0.60 -13.52
CA GLU A 26 -5.89 1.98 -13.67
C GLU A 26 -4.78 2.99 -14.05
N GLY A 27 -3.50 2.58 -14.04
CA GLY A 27 -2.39 3.50 -14.27
C GLY A 27 -2.20 4.54 -13.16
N ILE A 28 -2.84 4.37 -12.00
CA ILE A 28 -2.75 5.28 -10.86
C ILE A 28 -1.67 4.79 -9.90
N LEU A 29 -0.70 5.65 -9.61
CA LEU A 29 0.40 5.35 -8.70
C LEU A 29 0.06 5.75 -7.26
N LEU A 30 0.20 4.79 -6.35
CA LEU A 30 0.06 4.99 -4.91
C LEU A 30 1.43 4.94 -4.25
N ASP A 31 1.57 5.66 -3.14
CA ASP A 31 2.76 5.59 -2.30
C ASP A 31 2.70 4.39 -1.33
N PRO A 32 3.85 3.83 -0.93
CA PRO A 32 3.89 2.62 -0.11
C PRO A 32 3.65 2.88 1.40
N VAL A 33 3.52 4.14 1.84
CA VAL A 33 3.37 4.54 3.24
C VAL A 33 1.92 4.83 3.61
N TYR A 34 1.19 5.56 2.77
CA TYR A 34 -0.18 6.02 3.05
C TYR A 34 -1.19 5.44 2.08
N THR A 35 -1.15 5.88 0.82
CA THR A 35 -2.23 5.63 -0.13
C THR A 35 -2.28 4.16 -0.56
N GLY A 36 -1.14 3.47 -0.59
CA GLY A 36 -1.09 2.01 -0.75
C GLY A 36 -1.78 1.26 0.39
N LYS A 37 -1.51 1.65 1.65
CA LYS A 37 -2.18 1.05 2.83
C LYS A 37 -3.67 1.38 2.86
N ALA A 38 -4.05 2.61 2.53
CA ALA A 38 -5.46 3.01 2.44
C ALA A 38 -6.20 2.18 1.38
N MET A 39 -5.59 1.98 0.21
CA MET A 39 -6.17 1.15 -0.85
C MET A 39 -6.26 -0.33 -0.44
N ALA A 40 -5.23 -0.87 0.20
CA ALA A 40 -5.28 -2.23 0.76
C ALA A 40 -6.43 -2.39 1.77
N GLY A 41 -6.65 -1.39 2.63
CA GLY A 41 -7.77 -1.36 3.57
C GLY A 41 -9.13 -1.28 2.87
N LEU A 42 -9.24 -0.53 1.77
CA LEU A 42 -10.45 -0.46 0.97
C LEU A 42 -10.76 -1.82 0.31
N ILE A 43 -9.77 -2.44 -0.33
CA ILE A 43 -9.90 -3.76 -0.97
C ILE A 43 -10.30 -4.82 0.06
N ASP A 44 -9.65 -4.84 1.22
CA ASP A 44 -9.99 -5.73 2.34
C ASP A 44 -11.43 -5.51 2.82
N GLY A 45 -11.83 -4.25 2.99
CA GLY A 45 -13.19 -3.89 3.39
C GLY A 45 -14.26 -4.36 2.41
N ILE A 46 -13.99 -4.25 1.10
CA ILE A 46 -14.87 -4.77 0.04
C ILE A 46 -14.93 -6.30 0.11
N SER A 47 -13.78 -6.98 0.17
CA SER A 47 -13.71 -8.44 0.23
C SER A 47 -14.43 -9.02 1.44
N GLN A 48 -14.42 -8.31 2.57
CA GLN A 48 -15.11 -8.71 3.79
C GLN A 48 -16.56 -8.22 3.87
N LYS A 49 -17.10 -7.61 2.81
CA LYS A 49 -18.47 -7.06 2.77
C LYS A 49 -18.77 -6.09 3.93
N ARG A 50 -17.78 -5.26 4.29
CA ARG A 50 -17.92 -4.28 5.39
C ARG A 50 -18.77 -3.07 5.00
N PHE A 51 -18.84 -2.75 3.72
CA PHE A 51 -19.71 -1.73 3.16
C PHE A 51 -21.06 -2.38 2.84
N LYS A 52 -22.09 -2.05 3.63
CA LYS A 52 -23.43 -2.68 3.55
C LYS A 52 -24.33 -2.04 2.49
N ASP A 53 -24.02 -0.81 2.10
CA ASP A 53 -24.77 -0.09 1.09
C ASP A 53 -24.21 -0.44 -0.29
N GLU A 54 -25.09 -0.66 -1.27
CA GLU A 54 -24.71 -0.92 -2.67
C GLU A 54 -24.30 0.36 -3.44
N GLY A 55 -24.08 1.45 -2.73
CA GLY A 55 -23.71 2.75 -3.30
C GLY A 55 -22.25 2.82 -3.75
N PRO A 56 -21.91 3.83 -4.57
CA PRO A 56 -20.54 4.04 -5.01
C PRO A 56 -19.62 4.39 -3.82
N ILE A 57 -18.37 3.91 -3.87
CA ILE A 57 -17.34 4.25 -2.91
C ILE A 57 -16.39 5.29 -3.53
N LEU A 58 -16.23 6.43 -2.85
CA LEU A 58 -15.25 7.45 -3.23
C LEU A 58 -13.93 7.22 -2.50
N PHE A 59 -12.88 6.89 -3.24
CA PHE A 59 -11.51 6.87 -2.73
C PHE A 59 -10.83 8.22 -2.94
N ILE A 60 -10.36 8.86 -1.86
CA ILE A 60 -9.62 10.12 -1.93
C ILE A 60 -8.13 9.80 -2.03
N HIS A 61 -7.57 9.93 -3.24
CA HIS A 61 -6.13 9.80 -3.46
C HIS A 61 -5.40 11.09 -3.05
N THR A 62 -4.76 11.09 -1.88
CA THR A 62 -4.07 12.26 -1.31
C THR A 62 -2.67 12.51 -1.87
N GLY A 63 -2.23 11.74 -2.89
CA GLY A 63 -0.91 11.88 -3.52
C GLY A 63 0.16 10.96 -2.90
N GLY A 64 1.40 11.46 -2.80
CA GLY A 64 2.54 10.72 -2.24
C GLY A 64 3.37 9.91 -3.24
N ALA A 65 2.95 9.79 -4.49
CA ALA A 65 3.62 8.98 -5.52
C ALA A 65 5.15 9.21 -5.65
N PRO A 66 5.72 10.44 -5.49
CA PRO A 66 7.17 10.62 -5.50
C PRO A 66 7.94 9.78 -4.46
N ALA A 67 7.29 9.34 -3.38
CA ALA A 67 7.92 8.46 -2.39
C ALA A 67 8.33 7.11 -3.00
N LEU A 68 7.69 6.63 -4.08
CA LEU A 68 8.06 5.38 -4.75
C LEU A 68 9.55 5.30 -5.11
N PHE A 69 10.16 6.43 -5.47
CA PHE A 69 11.59 6.49 -5.81
C PHE A 69 12.50 6.27 -4.59
N ALA A 70 12.03 6.57 -3.38
CA ALA A 70 12.78 6.37 -2.14
C ALA A 70 12.72 4.92 -1.63
N TYR A 71 11.68 4.16 -2.01
CA TYR A 71 11.47 2.76 -1.61
C TYR A 71 11.87 1.75 -2.71
N HIS A 72 12.65 2.19 -3.69
CA HIS A 72 13.07 1.40 -4.86
C HIS A 72 13.77 0.05 -4.55
N PRO A 73 14.49 -0.17 -3.43
CA PRO A 73 15.05 -1.51 -3.15
C PRO A 73 14.01 -2.61 -2.89
N THR A 74 12.74 -2.27 -2.65
CA THR A 74 11.69 -3.23 -2.27
C THR A 74 10.89 -3.78 -3.48
N PHE A 75 11.16 -3.29 -4.70
CA PHE A 75 10.44 -3.70 -5.92
C PHE A 75 11.15 -4.78 -6.74
N SER A 76 12.36 -5.20 -6.38
CA SER A 76 13.08 -6.27 -7.09
C SER A 76 12.51 -7.65 -6.71
N SER A 77 11.87 -8.31 -7.68
CA SER A 77 11.50 -9.72 -7.61
C SER A 77 12.74 -10.60 -7.50
N GLY A 78 13.00 -11.13 -6.31
CA GLY A 78 14.00 -12.17 -6.06
C GLY A 78 14.47 -12.19 -4.61
N ASN A 79 14.21 -13.31 -3.92
CA ASN A 79 14.68 -13.67 -2.57
C ASN A 79 15.74 -12.75 -1.96
N ALA A 80 15.37 -12.01 -0.92
CA ALA A 80 16.33 -11.50 0.04
C ALA A 80 15.67 -11.33 1.41
N HIS A 81 16.17 -12.09 2.39
CA HIS A 81 15.99 -11.80 3.81
C HIS A 81 16.15 -10.30 4.04
N ALA A 82 15.06 -9.61 4.38
CA ALA A 82 15.07 -8.21 4.71
C ALA A 82 15.99 -7.99 5.92
N ARG A 83 17.21 -7.50 5.66
CA ARG A 83 18.03 -6.94 6.74
C ARG A 83 17.28 -5.73 7.27
N LYS A 84 16.96 -5.78 8.55
CA LYS A 84 16.45 -4.66 9.34
C LYS A 84 17.38 -3.48 9.15
N TYR A 85 16.92 -2.43 8.47
CA TYR A 85 17.60 -1.14 8.50
C TYR A 85 17.23 -0.48 9.82
N THR A 86 18.11 -0.64 10.81
CA THR A 86 18.18 0.27 11.95
C THR A 86 18.70 1.60 11.39
N THR A 87 17.88 2.64 11.44
CA THR A 87 18.37 4.01 11.39
C THR A 87 18.08 4.58 12.76
N GLY A 88 19.14 4.75 13.55
CA GLY A 88 19.07 5.50 14.79
C GLY A 88 18.78 6.96 14.47
N TYR A 89 17.67 7.44 15.04
CA TYR A 89 17.62 8.62 15.89
C TYR A 89 16.75 8.27 17.09
#